data_AF-A0A1B6DSV7-F1
#
_entry.id   AF-A0A1B6DSV7-F1
#
_cell.length_a   1.000
_cell.length_b   1.000
_cell.length_c   1.000
_cell.angle_alpha   90.00
_cell.angle_beta   90.00
_cell.angle_gamma   90.00
#
_symmetry.space_group_name_H-M   'P 1'
#
loop_
_entity.id
_entity.type
_entity.pdbx_description
1 polymer ?
#
loop_
_entity_poly.entity_id
_entity_poly.type
_entity_poly.pdbx_seq_one_letter_code
_entity_poly.pdbx_strand_id
1 'polypeptide(L)'
;ADDEKTVLATLSAGSVFGEVSVLDIAGNKTGNRRTANVRSLGYSDLFCLAKRDLWKALADYPEARHSLMERGCQLLRKDGLLDEQAFKNAEMANESLNDKVNRIDKTLENLQMRFARLTAEYLSHQAKMKQRLSKVEQEKELKRDLSPGFLSEGTSESPCRPARRSFQGVPRGAWTRRRRKPSTV
;
A
#
# COMPACT_ATOMS: atom_id res chain seq x y z
N ALA A 1 -47.79 -3.16 -20.56
CA ALA A 1 -48.30 -1.98 -19.83
C ALA A 1 -48.18 -2.34 -18.37
N ASP A 2 -47.25 -1.70 -17.64
CA ASP A 2 -46.95 -2.06 -16.25
C ASP A 2 -48.11 -1.63 -15.35
N ASP A 3 -48.70 -2.58 -14.63
CA ASP A 3 -49.79 -2.34 -13.71
C ASP A 3 -49.33 -1.46 -12.53
N GLU A 4 -49.73 -0.19 -12.54
CA GLU A 4 -49.54 0.79 -11.45
C GLU A 4 -50.32 0.44 -10.16
N LYS A 5 -50.86 -0.78 -10.06
CA LYS A 5 -51.79 -1.19 -9.00
C LYS A 5 -51.15 -2.00 -7.87
N THR A 6 -49.99 -2.64 -8.09
CA THR A 6 -49.41 -3.53 -7.09
C THR A 6 -48.31 -2.81 -6.29
N VAL A 7 -48.68 -2.28 -5.13
CA VAL A 7 -47.72 -1.68 -4.19
C VAL A 7 -47.11 -2.79 -3.34
N LEU A 8 -45.79 -3.02 -3.49
CA LEU A 8 -45.07 -4.03 -2.70
C LEU A 8 -44.73 -3.53 -1.29
N ALA A 9 -44.33 -2.27 -1.17
CA ALA A 9 -43.99 -1.63 0.09
C ALA A 9 -44.08 -0.11 -0.02
N THR A 10 -44.45 0.55 1.07
CA THR A 10 -44.40 2.01 1.20
C THR A 10 -43.24 2.38 2.11
N LEU A 11 -42.28 3.14 1.57
CA LEU A 11 -41.09 3.56 2.29
C LEU A 11 -41.32 4.90 2.98
N SER A 12 -40.85 5.02 4.23
CA SER A 12 -40.90 6.24 5.03
C SER A 12 -39.49 6.83 5.25
N ALA A 13 -39.40 8.02 5.84
CA ALA A 13 -38.11 8.64 6.15
C ALA A 13 -37.21 7.70 6.97
N GLY A 14 -35.93 7.63 6.59
CA GLY A 14 -34.96 6.70 7.18
C GLY A 14 -34.94 5.31 6.55
N SER A 15 -35.86 5.01 5.63
CA SER A 15 -35.83 3.76 4.86
C SER A 15 -34.73 3.80 3.79
N VAL A 16 -34.13 2.64 3.51
CA VAL A 16 -33.10 2.47 2.47
C VAL A 16 -33.61 1.46 1.44
N PHE A 17 -33.30 1.68 0.15
CA PHE A 17 -33.67 0.77 -0.92
C PHE A 17 -32.49 0.53 -1.87
N GLY A 18 -32.52 -0.61 -2.58
CA GLY A 18 -31.45 -1.02 -3.47
C GLY A 18 -30.26 -1.69 -2.78
N GLU A 19 -30.44 -2.15 -1.53
CA GLU A 19 -29.40 -2.77 -0.71
C GLU A 19 -28.73 -3.99 -1.36
N VAL A 20 -29.48 -4.82 -2.09
CA VAL A 20 -28.89 -6.01 -2.74
C VAL A 20 -28.03 -5.61 -3.95
N SER A 21 -28.42 -4.55 -4.66
CA SER A 21 -27.75 -4.13 -5.92
C SER A 21 -26.36 -3.52 -5.73
N VAL A 22 -26.07 -3.02 -4.52
CA VAL A 22 -24.75 -2.47 -4.20
C VAL A 22 -23.73 -3.57 -3.87
N LEU A 23 -24.21 -4.77 -3.53
CA LEU A 23 -23.43 -5.93 -3.17
C LEU A 23 -23.06 -6.75 -4.41
N ASP A 24 -21.81 -7.23 -4.50
CA ASP A 24 -21.37 -8.17 -5.52
C ASP A 24 -21.48 -9.60 -5.00
N ILE A 25 -22.71 -10.11 -4.97
CA ILE A 25 -22.98 -11.49 -4.55
C ILE A 25 -22.82 -12.40 -5.77
N ALA A 26 -21.83 -13.29 -5.70
CA ALA A 26 -21.63 -14.31 -6.73
C ALA A 26 -22.81 -15.29 -6.76
N GLY A 27 -23.23 -15.72 -7.95
CA GLY A 27 -24.35 -16.67 -8.09
C GLY A 27 -25.75 -16.06 -7.98
N ASN A 28 -25.89 -14.72 -7.98
CA ASN A 28 -27.19 -14.09 -8.13
C ASN A 28 -27.73 -14.30 -9.56
N LYS A 29 -28.83 -15.05 -9.71
CA LYS A 29 -29.45 -15.39 -11.01
C LYS A 29 -29.98 -14.16 -11.75
N THR A 30 -30.41 -13.14 -11.02
CA THR A 30 -30.92 -11.88 -11.58
C THR A 30 -29.79 -10.87 -11.85
N GLY A 31 -28.60 -11.13 -11.31
CA GLY A 31 -27.49 -10.18 -11.29
C GLY A 31 -27.86 -8.87 -10.60
N ASN A 32 -27.21 -7.77 -10.97
CA ASN A 32 -27.48 -6.44 -10.42
C ASN A 32 -28.65 -5.72 -11.12
N ARG A 33 -29.63 -6.47 -11.65
CA ARG A 33 -30.83 -5.88 -12.29
C ARG A 33 -31.81 -5.35 -11.25
N ARG A 34 -32.50 -4.26 -11.59
CA ARG A 34 -33.57 -3.71 -10.76
C ARG A 34 -34.75 -4.69 -10.75
N THR A 35 -35.20 -5.06 -9.57
CA THR A 35 -36.31 -6.01 -9.35
C THR A 35 -37.65 -5.31 -9.09
N ALA A 36 -37.63 -4.01 -8.81
CA ALA A 36 -38.82 -3.21 -8.58
C ALA A 36 -38.59 -1.76 -9.03
N ASN A 37 -39.68 -1.10 -9.43
CA ASN A 37 -39.71 0.33 -9.69
C ASN A 37 -40.04 1.07 -8.39
N VAL A 38 -39.42 2.23 -8.19
CA VAL A 38 -39.69 3.10 -7.03
C VAL A 38 -40.20 4.42 -7.56
N ARG A 39 -41.30 4.92 -7.00
CA ARG A 39 -41.91 6.21 -7.35
C ARG A 39 -42.11 7.01 -6.07
N SER A 40 -41.77 8.29 -6.09
CA SER A 40 -42.09 9.19 -4.98
C SER A 40 -43.54 9.65 -5.10
N LEU A 41 -44.23 9.73 -3.95
CA LEU A 41 -45.59 10.27 -3.87
C LEU A 41 -45.61 11.81 -3.82
N GLY A 42 -44.47 12.43 -3.48
CA GLY A 42 -44.29 13.87 -3.38
C GLY A 42 -42.81 14.27 -3.46
N TYR A 43 -42.47 15.43 -2.94
CA TYR A 43 -41.08 15.87 -2.82
C TYR A 43 -40.32 14.96 -1.83
N SER A 44 -39.12 14.53 -2.21
CA SER A 44 -38.32 13.62 -1.40
C SER A 44 -36.85 13.90 -1.61
N ASP A 45 -36.13 14.04 -0.51
CA ASP A 45 -34.67 14.16 -0.50
C ASP A 45 -34.07 12.76 -0.29
N LEU A 46 -33.18 12.38 -1.19
CA LEU A 46 -32.55 11.05 -1.19
C LEU A 46 -31.04 11.21 -1.08
N PHE A 47 -30.43 10.36 -0.27
CA PHE A 47 -28.98 10.20 -0.23
C PHE A 47 -28.58 9.04 -1.13
N CYS A 48 -27.65 9.31 -2.04
CA CYS A 48 -27.12 8.31 -2.96
C CYS A 48 -25.77 7.83 -2.46
N LEU A 49 -25.63 6.52 -2.23
CA LEU A 49 -24.35 5.89 -1.96
C LEU A 49 -23.87 5.14 -3.20
N ALA A 50 -22.71 5.53 -3.71
CA ALA A 50 -22.09 4.81 -4.80
C ALA A 50 -21.45 3.51 -4.29
N LYS A 51 -21.57 2.46 -5.11
CA LYS A 51 -21.02 1.13 -4.82
C LYS A 51 -19.53 1.16 -4.47
N ARG A 52 -18.75 1.93 -5.23
CA ARG A 52 -17.29 2.03 -5.03
C ARG A 52 -16.94 2.61 -3.67
N ASP A 53 -17.68 3.62 -3.23
CA ASP A 53 -17.43 4.31 -1.97
C ASP A 53 -17.78 3.42 -0.78
N LEU A 54 -18.86 2.64 -0.90
CA LEU A 54 -19.20 1.61 0.09
C LEU A 54 -18.06 0.59 0.23
N TRP A 55 -17.59 0.00 -0.88
CA TRP A 55 -16.53 -1.01 -0.83
C TRP A 55 -15.21 -0.47 -0.29
N LYS A 56 -14.91 0.81 -0.55
CA LYS A 56 -13.74 1.47 0.02
C LYS A 56 -13.87 1.59 1.54
N ALA A 57 -15.02 2.01 2.05
CA ALA A 57 -15.26 2.09 3.50
C ALA A 57 -15.27 0.71 4.18
N LEU A 58 -15.82 -0.31 3.51
CA LEU A 58 -15.85 -1.68 4.01
C LEU A 58 -14.49 -2.37 4.02
N ALA A 59 -13.47 -1.83 3.34
CA ALA A 59 -12.11 -2.36 3.40
C ALA A 59 -11.50 -2.21 4.80
N ASP A 60 -11.87 -1.16 5.53
CA ASP A 60 -11.37 -0.90 6.89
C ASP A 60 -12.15 -1.69 7.97
N TYR A 61 -13.35 -2.19 7.64
CA TYR A 61 -14.26 -2.87 8.57
C TYR A 61 -14.70 -4.26 8.05
N PRO A 62 -13.86 -5.30 8.21
CA PRO A 62 -14.14 -6.63 7.66
C PRO A 62 -15.35 -7.32 8.29
N GLU A 63 -15.58 -7.12 9.60
CA GLU A 63 -16.75 -7.67 10.30
C GLU A 63 -18.07 -7.14 9.71
N ALA A 64 -18.15 -5.82 9.50
CA ALA A 64 -19.32 -5.18 8.91
C ALA A 64 -19.56 -5.65 7.47
N ARG A 65 -18.47 -5.84 6.70
CA ARG A 65 -18.53 -6.41 5.34
C ARG A 65 -19.12 -7.82 5.36
N HIS A 66 -18.70 -8.66 6.30
CA HIS A 66 -19.21 -10.03 6.42
C HIS A 66 -20.70 -10.04 6.76
N SER A 67 -21.12 -9.30 7.79
CA SER A 67 -22.54 -9.22 8.16
C SER A 67 -23.43 -8.67 7.03
N LEU A 68 -22.92 -7.71 6.25
CA LEU A 68 -23.65 -7.15 5.11
C LEU A 68 -23.80 -8.17 3.97
N MET A 69 -22.73 -8.89 3.65
CA MET A 69 -22.77 -9.99 2.67
C MET A 69 -23.75 -11.08 3.10
N GLU A 70 -23.72 -11.47 4.37
CA GLU A 70 -24.60 -12.51 4.89
C GLU A 70 -26.08 -12.12 4.78
N ARG A 71 -26.43 -10.89 5.18
CA ARG A 71 -27.81 -10.37 5.02
C ARG A 71 -28.24 -10.33 3.56
N GLY A 72 -27.38 -9.89 2.65
CA GLY A 72 -27.66 -9.89 1.22
C GLY A 72 -27.89 -11.29 0.67
N CYS A 73 -27.08 -12.27 1.10
CA CYS A 73 -27.25 -13.68 0.73
C CYS A 73 -28.56 -14.25 1.28
N GLN A 74 -28.94 -13.93 2.52
CA GLN A 74 -30.19 -14.37 3.14
C GLN A 74 -31.41 -13.83 2.36
N LEU A 75 -31.38 -12.57 1.94
CA LEU A 75 -32.40 -11.96 1.08
C LEU A 75 -32.53 -12.73 -0.25
N LEU A 76 -31.42 -12.98 -0.95
CA LEU A 76 -31.45 -13.71 -2.23
C LEU A 76 -31.89 -15.17 -2.08
N ARG A 77 -31.56 -15.84 -0.97
CA ARG A 77 -32.04 -17.20 -0.66
C ARG A 77 -33.55 -17.21 -0.44
N LYS A 78 -34.08 -16.25 0.32
CA LYS A 78 -35.52 -16.12 0.58
C LYS A 78 -36.31 -15.91 -0.71
N ASP A 79 -35.77 -15.12 -1.63
CA ASP A 79 -36.40 -14.84 -2.92
C ASP A 79 -36.17 -15.96 -3.96
N GLY A 80 -35.40 -17.01 -3.64
CA GLY A 80 -35.09 -18.12 -4.54
C GLY A 80 -34.14 -17.77 -5.70
N LEU A 81 -33.53 -16.58 -5.64
CA LEU A 81 -32.70 -15.99 -6.71
C LEU A 81 -31.21 -16.31 -6.57
N LEU A 82 -30.81 -16.98 -5.48
CA LEU A 82 -29.43 -17.43 -5.30
C LEU A 82 -29.23 -18.82 -5.93
N ASP A 83 -28.16 -18.96 -6.73
CA ASP A 83 -27.62 -20.25 -7.11
C ASP A 83 -26.53 -20.67 -6.12
N GLU A 84 -26.85 -21.66 -5.30
CA GLU A 84 -25.95 -22.16 -4.25
C GLU A 84 -24.69 -22.81 -4.81
N GLN A 85 -24.74 -23.40 -6.01
CA GLN A 85 -23.57 -24.03 -6.62
C GLN A 85 -22.60 -22.95 -7.12
N ALA A 86 -23.14 -21.94 -7.82
CA ALA A 86 -22.34 -20.81 -8.29
C ALA A 86 -21.73 -20.01 -7.14
N PHE A 87 -22.48 -19.83 -6.03
CA PHE A 87 -21.98 -19.17 -4.83
C PHE A 87 -20.79 -19.92 -4.21
N LYS A 88 -20.92 -21.23 -3.98
CA LYS A 88 -19.84 -22.07 -3.44
C LYS A 88 -18.60 -22.10 -4.35
N ASN A 89 -18.80 -22.16 -5.66
CA ASN A 89 -17.69 -22.16 -6.62
C ASN A 89 -16.91 -20.84 -6.59
N ALA A 90 -17.60 -19.71 -6.44
CA ALA A 90 -16.95 -18.41 -6.32
C ALA A 90 -16.21 -18.25 -4.98
N GLU A 91 -16.76 -18.82 -3.90
CA GLU A 91 -16.10 -18.86 -2.60
C GLU A 91 -14.79 -19.66 -2.66
N MET A 92 -14.82 -20.88 -3.23
CA MET A 92 -13.62 -21.69 -3.46
C MET A 92 -12.59 -21.00 -4.37
N ALA A 93 -13.05 -20.26 -5.39
CA ALA A 93 -12.15 -19.50 -6.24
C ALA A 93 -11.45 -18.35 -5.49
N ASN A 94 -12.16 -17.66 -4.58
CA ASN A 94 -11.59 -16.63 -3.72
C ASN A 94 -10.58 -17.19 -2.73
N GLU A 95 -10.88 -18.34 -2.11
CA GLU A 95 -9.93 -19.05 -1.25
C GLU A 95 -8.63 -19.38 -2.02
N SER A 96 -8.77 -19.90 -3.25
CA SER A 96 -7.63 -20.17 -4.13
C SER A 96 -6.80 -18.92 -4.46
N LEU A 97 -7.43 -17.75 -4.60
CA LEU A 97 -6.72 -16.49 -4.79
C LEU A 97 -5.94 -16.09 -3.53
N ASN A 98 -6.55 -16.25 -2.35
CA ASN A 98 -5.89 -15.95 -1.08
C ASN A 98 -4.64 -16.85 -0.89
N ASP A 99 -4.72 -18.12 -1.27
CA ASP A 99 -3.57 -19.02 -1.26
C ASP A 99 -2.45 -18.57 -2.19
N LYS A 100 -2.79 -18.03 -3.37
CA LYS A 100 -1.79 -17.48 -4.30
C LYS A 100 -1.10 -16.25 -3.70
N VAL A 101 -1.87 -15.37 -3.05
CA VAL A 101 -1.31 -14.20 -2.33
C VAL A 101 -0.35 -14.66 -1.23
N ASN A 102 -0.77 -15.62 -0.40
CA ASN A 102 0.07 -16.19 0.66
C ASN A 102 1.38 -16.82 0.13
N ARG A 103 1.35 -17.43 -1.06
CA ARG A 103 2.58 -17.95 -1.71
C ARG A 103 3.52 -16.82 -2.10
N ILE A 104 2.98 -15.73 -2.67
CA ILE A 104 3.76 -14.56 -3.05
C ILE A 104 4.39 -13.93 -1.82
N ASP A 105 3.64 -13.76 -0.72
CA ASP A 105 4.17 -13.21 0.53
C ASP A 105 5.35 -14.03 1.07
N LYS A 106 5.23 -15.36 1.11
CA LYS A 106 6.34 -16.25 1.51
C LYS A 106 7.57 -16.11 0.61
N THR A 107 7.38 -15.94 -0.70
CA THR A 107 8.51 -15.71 -1.62
C THR A 107 9.17 -14.35 -1.39
N LEU A 108 8.38 -13.33 -1.07
CA LEU A 108 8.86 -11.99 -0.75
C LEU A 108 9.66 -11.99 0.54
N GLU A 109 9.18 -12.67 1.59
CA GLU A 109 9.91 -12.85 2.85
C GLU A 109 11.27 -13.53 2.63
N ASN A 110 11.31 -14.59 1.80
CA ASN A 110 12.56 -15.26 1.45
C ASN A 110 13.54 -14.31 0.75
N LEU A 111 13.04 -13.52 -0.21
CA LEU A 111 13.84 -12.56 -0.94
C LEU A 111 14.35 -11.44 -0.02
N GLN A 112 13.51 -10.94 0.88
CA GLN A 112 13.87 -9.93 1.88
C GLN A 112 14.98 -10.42 2.81
N MET A 113 14.92 -11.69 3.24
CA MET A 113 15.98 -12.33 4.04
C MET A 113 17.30 -12.44 3.26
N ARG A 114 17.24 -12.81 1.98
CA ARG A 114 18.43 -12.83 1.11
C ARG A 114 19.03 -11.44 0.91
N PHE A 115 18.19 -10.42 0.70
CA PHE A 115 18.64 -9.03 0.59
C PHE A 115 19.31 -8.54 1.87
N ALA A 116 18.76 -8.86 3.04
CA ALA A 116 19.37 -8.51 4.31
C ALA A 116 20.79 -9.11 4.45
N ARG A 117 20.94 -10.39 4.07
CA ARG A 117 22.24 -11.07 4.04
C ARG A 117 23.22 -10.42 3.07
N LEU A 118 22.79 -10.19 1.82
CA LEU A 118 23.63 -9.56 0.79
C LEU A 118 24.08 -8.15 1.22
N THR A 119 23.18 -7.39 1.85
CA THR A 119 23.49 -6.04 2.34
C THR A 119 24.54 -6.10 3.46
N ALA A 120 24.44 -7.05 4.38
CA ALA A 120 25.42 -7.26 5.43
C ALA A 120 26.81 -7.66 4.88
N GLU A 121 26.82 -8.58 3.90
CA GLU A 121 28.05 -8.98 3.19
C GLU A 121 28.68 -7.77 2.47
N TYR A 122 27.89 -7.00 1.72
CA TYR A 122 28.35 -5.80 1.02
C TYR A 122 28.95 -4.76 1.97
N LEU A 123 28.29 -4.46 3.10
CA LEU A 123 28.80 -3.51 4.09
C LEU A 123 30.12 -3.98 4.71
N SER A 124 30.25 -5.28 4.99
CA SER A 124 31.50 -5.87 5.49
C SER A 124 32.64 -5.76 4.47
N HIS A 125 32.37 -6.07 3.20
CA HIS A 125 33.34 -5.89 2.11
C HIS A 125 33.75 -4.43 1.95
N GLN A 126 32.80 -3.51 1.98
CA GLN A 126 33.06 -2.07 1.89
C GLN A 126 33.93 -1.57 3.05
N ALA A 127 33.66 -2.01 4.28
CA ALA A 127 34.45 -1.64 5.46
C ALA A 127 35.91 -2.13 5.35
N LYS A 128 36.12 -3.39 4.96
CA LYS A 128 37.47 -3.95 4.72
C LYS A 128 38.21 -3.19 3.63
N MET A 129 37.53 -2.85 2.54
CA MET A 129 38.14 -2.10 1.44
C MET A 129 38.51 -0.67 1.84
N LYS A 130 37.63 0.02 2.57
CA LYS A 130 37.93 1.34 3.13
C LYS A 130 39.13 1.30 4.07
N GLN A 131 39.19 0.34 5.00
CA GLN A 131 40.34 0.19 5.90
C GLN A 131 41.66 -0.03 5.14
N ARG A 132 41.65 -0.87 4.10
CA ARG A 132 42.84 -1.11 3.27
C ARG A 132 43.26 0.14 2.50
N LEU A 133 42.31 0.87 1.92
CA LEU A 133 42.56 2.16 1.27
C LEU A 133 43.21 3.16 2.23
N SER A 134 42.64 3.33 3.43
CA SER A 134 43.17 4.26 4.44
C SER A 134 44.61 3.93 4.85
N LYS A 135 44.95 2.64 5.02
CA LYS A 135 46.33 2.23 5.33
C LYS A 135 47.31 2.59 4.21
N VAL A 136 46.93 2.34 2.95
CA VAL A 136 47.78 2.67 1.79
C VAL A 136 47.93 4.18 1.60
N GLU A 137 46.87 4.95 1.86
CA GLU A 137 46.92 6.42 1.87
C GLU A 137 47.91 6.93 2.92
N GLN A 138 47.86 6.38 4.14
CA GLN A 138 48.74 6.75 5.26
C GLN A 138 50.21 6.40 5.00
N GLU A 139 50.49 5.22 4.45
CA GLU A 139 51.86 4.83 4.07
C GLU A 139 52.44 5.71 2.96
N LYS A 140 51.61 6.17 2.01
CA LYS A 140 52.03 7.13 0.98
C LYS A 140 52.29 8.51 1.54
N GLU A 141 51.53 8.97 2.53
CA GLU A 141 51.81 10.22 3.24
C GLU A 141 53.13 10.12 4.02
N LEU A 142 53.31 9.06 4.81
CA LEU A 142 54.57 8.81 5.54
C LEU A 142 55.80 8.70 4.61
N LYS A 143 55.67 8.03 3.46
CA LYS A 143 56.78 7.95 2.48
C LYS A 143 57.04 9.25 1.72
N ARG A 144 56.03 10.11 1.57
CA ARG A 144 56.23 11.47 1.03
C ARG A 144 56.98 12.36 2.02
N ASP A 145 56.75 12.18 3.31
CA ASP A 145 57.47 12.91 4.36
C ASP A 145 58.90 12.39 4.57
N LEU A 146 59.22 11.18 4.10
CA LEU A 146 60.53 10.52 4.20
C LEU A 146 61.37 10.56 2.91
N SER A 147 60.97 11.32 1.88
CA SER A 147 61.82 11.60 0.72
C SER A 147 62.34 13.05 0.82
N PRO A 148 63.58 13.28 1.30
CA PRO A 148 64.25 14.54 1.09
C PRO A 148 64.48 14.67 -0.42
N GLY A 149 63.92 15.71 -1.02
CA GLY A 149 64.22 16.06 -2.40
C GLY A 149 65.73 16.16 -2.60
N PHE A 150 66.27 15.35 -3.51
CA PHE A 150 67.53 15.69 -4.15
C PHE A 150 67.19 16.30 -5.51
N LEU A 151 67.77 17.49 -5.72
CA LEU A 151 67.82 18.37 -6.89
C LEU A 151 66.84 19.55 -6.88
N SER A 152 67.37 20.73 -6.53
CA SER A 152 67.48 21.81 -7.52
C SER A 152 68.55 22.82 -7.10
N GLU A 153 69.61 22.91 -7.90
CA GLU A 153 70.27 24.18 -8.19
C GLU A 153 69.32 25.01 -9.08
N GLY A 154 69.35 26.34 -8.96
CA GLY A 154 68.21 27.20 -9.21
C GLY A 154 67.83 27.51 -10.67
N THR A 155 66.63 28.05 -10.84
CA THR A 155 66.35 29.26 -11.63
C THR A 155 64.92 29.75 -11.39
N SER A 156 64.78 31.06 -11.43
CA SER A 156 63.59 31.90 -11.20
C SER A 156 62.37 31.54 -12.05
N GLU A 157 61.17 31.54 -11.45
CA GLU A 157 60.00 32.37 -11.86
C GLU A 157 58.71 32.02 -11.09
N SER A 158 57.81 33.01 -11.08
CA SER A 158 56.63 33.26 -10.23
C SER A 158 55.46 32.25 -10.30
N PRO A 159 54.46 32.33 -9.37
CA PRO A 159 53.55 31.23 -9.06
C PRO A 159 52.17 31.32 -9.74
N CYS A 160 51.68 30.18 -10.26
CA CYS A 160 50.27 29.99 -10.57
C CYS A 160 49.67 28.86 -9.73
N ARG A 161 48.85 29.22 -8.73
CA ARG A 161 47.97 28.28 -8.01
C ARG A 161 46.72 27.99 -8.85
N PRO A 162 46.24 26.73 -8.92
CA PRO A 162 44.83 26.46 -9.07
C PRO A 162 44.19 26.05 -7.74
N ALA A 163 42.95 26.49 -7.59
CA ALA A 163 42.17 26.50 -6.36
C ALA A 163 41.81 25.12 -5.81
N ARG A 164 41.89 25.02 -4.48
CA ARG A 164 41.36 23.94 -3.66
C ARG A 164 39.83 23.94 -3.77
N ARG A 165 39.23 23.06 -4.57
CA ARG A 165 37.78 22.81 -4.49
C ARG A 165 37.49 22.01 -3.22
N SER A 166 36.92 22.69 -2.23
CA SER A 166 36.29 22.09 -1.07
C SER A 166 35.07 21.29 -1.53
N PHE A 167 35.15 19.96 -1.44
CA PHE A 167 33.96 19.11 -1.52
C PHE A 167 33.24 19.26 -0.18
N GLN A 168 32.19 20.07 -0.15
CA GLN A 168 31.30 20.18 1.01
C GLN A 168 30.58 18.85 1.19
N GLY A 169 30.85 18.18 2.31
CA GLY A 169 30.03 17.07 2.77
C GLY A 169 28.62 17.56 3.10
N VAL A 170 27.61 16.88 2.57
CA VAL A 170 26.20 17.08 2.93
C VAL A 170 26.02 16.77 4.42
N PRO A 171 25.37 17.64 5.21
CA PRO A 171 25.20 17.41 6.63
C PRO A 171 24.24 16.25 6.87
N ARG A 172 24.60 15.36 7.80
CA ARG A 172 23.69 14.33 8.32
C ARG A 172 22.60 15.01 9.13
N GLY A 173 21.38 15.02 8.61
CA GLY A 173 20.20 15.44 9.33
C GLY A 173 19.99 14.60 10.59
N ALA A 174 20.02 15.25 11.74
CA ALA A 174 19.61 14.70 13.02
C ALA A 174 18.09 14.56 13.06
N TRP A 175 17.58 13.33 13.07
CA TRP A 175 16.17 13.07 13.36
C TRP A 175 15.96 13.11 14.88
N THR A 176 15.61 14.27 15.41
CA THR A 176 15.14 14.38 16.78
C THR A 176 13.69 13.89 16.87
N ARG A 177 13.49 12.84 17.66
CA ARG A 177 12.21 12.25 18.03
C ARG A 177 11.40 13.28 18.84
N ARG A 178 10.46 13.99 18.21
CA ARG A 178 9.47 14.82 18.92
C ARG A 178 8.52 13.91 19.72
N ARG A 179 8.70 13.86 21.04
CA ARG A 179 7.66 13.41 21.97
C ARG A 179 6.54 14.46 21.97
N ARG A 180 5.34 14.09 21.53
CA ARG A 180 4.11 14.85 21.79
C ARG A 180 3.79 14.73 23.29
N LYS A 181 3.63 15.86 23.98
CA LYS A 181 2.96 15.91 25.29
C LYS A 181 1.45 15.76 25.08
N PRO A 182 0.71 15.17 26.04
CA PRO A 182 -0.75 15.19 26.02
C PRO A 182 -1.24 16.59 26.43
N SER A 183 -2.27 17.10 25.76
CA SER A 183 -3.03 18.27 26.21
C SER A 183 -4.27 17.78 26.96
N THR A 184 -4.37 18.20 28.20
CA THR A 184 -5.54 18.05 29.07
C THR A 184 -6.35 19.35 29.02
N VAL A 185 -7.67 19.18 29.12
CA VAL A 185 -8.78 20.16 29.26
C VAL A 185 -9.23 20.83 27.97
#